data_AF-A0A927UFG5-F1
#
_entry.id   AF-A0A927UFG5-F1
#
_cell.length_a   1.000
_cell.length_b   1.000
_cell.length_c   1.000
_cell.angle_alpha   90.00
_cell.angle_beta   90.00
_cell.angle_gamma   90.00
#
_symmetry.space_group_name_H-M   'P 1'
#
loop_
_entity.id
_entity.type
_entity.pdbx_description
1 polymer ?
#
loop_
_entity_poly.entity_id
_entity_poly.type
_entity_poly.pdbx_seq_one_letter_code
_entity_poly.pdbx_strand_id
1 'polypeptide(L)'
;MDKLRKIMGMVDIFVFAATTLAIAGVFYEGMTLKWYDFVGILVICMDYSFMPATILHLLADRKEKTIWIHLFSLLMIIIAVIMKFAAIEYSAITLVLWYFYIWFFYGYLIIKRYLIKH
;
A
#
# COMPACT_ATOMS: atom_id res chain seq x y z
N MET A 1 -13.04 -10.74 -17.89
CA MET A 1 -12.01 -9.73 -17.58
C MET A 1 -12.58 -8.51 -16.86
N ASP A 2 -13.83 -8.09 -17.13
CA ASP A 2 -14.40 -6.88 -16.50
C ASP A 2 -14.72 -7.03 -15.00
N LYS A 3 -15.15 -8.20 -14.54
CA LYS A 3 -15.38 -8.44 -13.10
C LYS A 3 -14.10 -8.36 -12.28
N LEU A 4 -13.00 -8.95 -12.77
CA LEU A 4 -11.69 -8.88 -12.10
C LEU A 4 -11.17 -7.44 -12.03
N ARG A 5 -11.28 -6.68 -13.13
CA ARG A 5 -10.93 -5.25 -13.16
C ARG A 5 -11.80 -4.42 -12.20
N LYS A 6 -13.08 -4.74 -12.05
CA LYS A 6 -13.95 -4.05 -11.07
C LYS A 6 -13.52 -4.35 -9.63
N ILE A 7 -13.24 -5.61 -9.31
CA ILE A 7 -12.75 -6.02 -7.98
C ILE A 7 -11.42 -5.34 -7.66
N MET A 8 -10.47 -5.37 -8.60
CA MET A 8 -9.18 -4.68 -8.42
C MET A 8 -9.37 -3.18 -8.16
N GLY A 9 -10.31 -2.52 -8.85
CA GLY A 9 -10.55 -1.10 -8.61
C GLY A 9 -11.08 -0.81 -7.21
N MET A 10 -11.94 -1.69 -6.68
CA MET A 10 -12.41 -1.60 -5.29
C MET A 10 -11.27 -1.83 -4.30
N VAL A 11 -10.41 -2.83 -4.57
CA VAL A 11 -9.24 -3.11 -3.76
C VAL A 11 -8.29 -1.91 -3.76
N ASP A 12 -8.04 -1.29 -4.91
CA ASP A 12 -7.15 -0.13 -5.02
C ASP A 12 -7.62 1.05 -4.18
N ILE A 13 -8.93 1.34 -4.23
CA ILE A 13 -9.57 2.36 -3.40
C ILE A 13 -9.42 2.03 -1.92
N PHE A 14 -9.62 0.77 -1.54
CA PHE A 14 -9.48 0.34 -0.16
C PHE A 14 -8.03 0.49 0.35
N VAL A 15 -7.03 0.05 -0.43
CA VAL A 15 -5.61 0.23 -0.08
C VAL A 15 -5.31 1.72 0.07
N PHE A 16 -5.74 2.55 -0.88
CA PHE A 16 -5.53 3.99 -0.83
C PHE A 16 -6.15 4.63 0.42
N ALA A 17 -7.39 4.28 0.76
CA ALA A 17 -8.08 4.79 1.93
C ALA A 17 -7.39 4.34 3.23
N ALA A 18 -7.05 3.05 3.36
CA ALA A 18 -6.33 2.51 4.51
C ALA A 18 -4.97 3.19 4.70
N THR A 19 -4.22 3.38 3.62
CA THR A 19 -2.93 4.08 3.63
C THR A 19 -3.10 5.54 4.04
N THR A 20 -4.11 6.23 3.52
CA THR A 20 -4.40 7.63 3.86
C THR A 20 -4.71 7.76 5.35
N LEU A 21 -5.52 6.86 5.90
CA LEU A 21 -5.85 6.86 7.32
C LEU A 21 -4.63 6.50 8.19
N ALA A 22 -3.80 5.55 7.76
CA ALA A 22 -2.57 5.20 8.47
C ALA A 22 -1.61 6.40 8.53
N ILE A 23 -1.38 7.07 7.40
CA ILE A 23 -0.59 8.31 7.35
C ILE A 23 -1.19 9.36 8.29
N ALA A 24 -2.48 9.67 8.15
CA ALA A 24 -3.14 10.67 8.99
C ALA A 24 -3.03 10.33 10.48
N GLY A 25 -3.20 9.06 10.85
CA GLY A 25 -3.03 8.55 12.20
C GLY A 25 -1.62 8.77 12.73
N VAL A 26 -0.60 8.35 11.99
CA VAL A 26 0.81 8.52 12.38
C VAL A 26 1.17 9.99 12.55
N PHE A 27 0.73 10.86 11.64
CA PHE A 27 0.97 12.31 11.76
C PHE A 27 0.23 12.91 12.96
N TYR A 28 -1.03 12.53 13.19
CA TYR A 28 -1.80 13.01 14.34
C TYR A 28 -1.21 12.56 15.68
N GLU A 29 -0.76 11.32 15.79
CA GLU A 29 -0.06 10.82 16.98
C GLU A 29 1.27 11.53 17.20
N GLY A 30 2.06 11.72 16.14
CA GLY A 30 3.30 12.48 16.19
C GLY A 30 3.09 13.92 16.68
N MET A 31 1.98 14.55 16.29
CA MET A 31 1.61 15.90 16.76
C MET A 31 1.08 15.93 18.19
N THR A 32 0.37 14.87 18.61
CA THR A 32 -0.26 14.83 19.94
C THR A 32 0.60 14.17 21.02
N LEU A 33 1.77 13.62 20.67
CA LEU A 33 2.67 12.85 21.54
C LEU A 33 1.99 11.68 22.27
N LYS A 34 0.86 11.20 21.74
CA LYS A 34 0.10 10.07 22.29
C LYS A 34 0.16 8.91 21.31
N TRP A 35 0.57 7.76 21.82
CA TRP A 35 0.55 6.50 21.08
C TRP A 35 -0.79 5.81 21.39
N TYR A 36 -1.76 5.98 20.50
CA TYR A 36 -3.04 5.29 20.62
C TYR A 36 -2.92 3.94 19.88
N ASP A 37 -3.42 2.87 20.51
CA ASP A 37 -3.47 1.53 19.88
C ASP A 37 -4.24 1.51 18.54
N PHE A 38 -5.04 2.55 18.29
CA PHE A 38 -5.82 2.73 17.07
C PHE A 38 -4.97 2.88 15.80
N VAL A 39 -3.81 3.55 15.85
CA VAL A 39 -2.96 3.72 14.66
C VAL A 39 -2.32 2.40 14.25
N GLY A 40 -2.00 1.53 15.20
CA GLY A 40 -1.53 0.17 14.92
C GLY A 40 -2.52 -0.61 14.04
N ILE A 41 -3.82 -0.48 14.31
CA ILE A 41 -4.87 -1.14 13.51
C ILE A 41 -4.89 -0.60 12.08
N LEU A 42 -4.76 0.72 11.89
CA LEU A 42 -4.75 1.34 10.56
C LEU A 42 -3.53 0.91 9.73
N VAL A 43 -2.36 0.83 10.35
CA VAL A 43 -1.12 0.35 9.72
C VAL A 43 -1.28 -1.12 9.31
N ILE A 44 -1.84 -1.96 10.17
CA ILE A 44 -2.16 -3.36 9.85
C ILE A 44 -3.12 -3.41 8.65
N CYS A 45 -4.22 -2.66 8.66
CA CYS A 45 -5.16 -2.63 7.54
C CYS A 45 -4.48 -2.21 6.23
N MET A 46 -3.57 -1.24 6.26
CA MET A 46 -2.79 -0.84 5.10
C MET A 46 -1.89 -1.98 4.59
N ASP A 47 -1.05 -2.56 5.44
CA ASP A 47 -0.10 -3.60 5.03
C ASP A 47 -0.81 -4.85 4.49
N TYR A 48 -1.83 -5.32 5.21
CA TYR A 48 -2.59 -6.52 4.85
C TYR A 48 -3.52 -6.32 3.66
N SER A 49 -3.85 -5.08 3.28
CA SER A 49 -4.58 -4.80 2.04
C SER A 49 -3.65 -4.61 0.85
N PHE A 50 -2.49 -3.98 1.05
CA PHE A 50 -1.48 -3.75 0.03
C PHE A 50 -0.89 -5.06 -0.52
N MET A 51 -0.60 -6.02 0.35
CA MET A 51 -0.02 -7.32 -0.06
C MET A 51 -0.92 -8.09 -1.06
N PRO A 52 -2.20 -8.39 -0.75
CA PRO A 52 -3.08 -9.09 -1.69
C PRO A 52 -3.36 -8.26 -2.94
N ALA A 53 -3.45 -6.92 -2.83
CA ALA A 53 -3.60 -6.04 -3.98
C ALA A 53 -2.41 -6.15 -4.94
N THR A 54 -1.18 -6.17 -4.41
CA THR A 54 0.05 -6.37 -5.19
C THR A 54 0.03 -7.71 -5.92
N ILE A 55 -0.38 -8.80 -5.26
CA ILE A 55 -0.49 -10.13 -5.87
C ILE A 55 -1.53 -10.13 -7.00
N LEU A 56 -2.70 -9.53 -6.77
CA LEU A 56 -3.77 -9.44 -7.79
C LEU A 56 -3.28 -8.71 -9.05
N HIS A 57 -2.58 -7.59 -8.87
CA HIS A 57 -2.01 -6.84 -9.99
C HIS A 57 -0.91 -7.59 -10.74
N LEU A 58 -0.05 -8.34 -10.06
CA LEU A 58 0.95 -9.19 -10.71
C LEU A 58 0.30 -10.30 -11.59
N LEU A 59 -0.87 -10.78 -11.21
CA LEU A 59 -1.61 -11.76 -12.00
C LEU A 59 -2.36 -11.12 -13.17
N ALA A 60 -2.98 -9.97 -12.96
CA ALA A 60 -3.88 -9.34 -13.93
C ALA A 60 -3.16 -8.46 -14.96
N ASP A 61 -2.10 -7.73 -14.57
CA ASP A 61 -1.48 -6.68 -15.38
C ASP A 61 -0.18 -7.12 -16.06
N ARG A 62 -0.02 -8.42 -16.34
CA ARG A 62 1.21 -9.00 -16.92
C ARG A 62 1.71 -8.36 -18.21
N LYS A 63 0.86 -7.64 -18.93
CA LYS A 63 1.18 -6.98 -20.20
C LYS A 63 1.33 -5.46 -20.07
N GLU A 64 1.05 -4.87 -18.90
CA GLU A 64 1.15 -3.44 -18.67
C GLU A 64 2.50 -3.06 -18.06
N LYS A 65 3.00 -1.85 -18.37
CA LYS A 65 4.25 -1.35 -17.77
C LYS A 65 4.19 -1.21 -16.25
N THR A 66 2.98 -1.12 -15.67
CA THR A 66 2.76 -1.05 -14.22
C THR A 66 3.17 -2.32 -13.49
N ILE A 67 3.31 -3.47 -14.17
CA ILE A 67 3.77 -4.71 -13.54
C ILE A 67 5.13 -4.55 -12.85
N TRP A 68 6.05 -3.76 -13.42
CA TRP A 68 7.38 -3.55 -12.86
C TRP A 68 7.32 -2.91 -11.48
N ILE A 69 6.36 -2.01 -11.26
CA ILE A 69 6.17 -1.34 -9.98
C ILE A 69 5.61 -2.32 -8.95
N HIS A 70 4.67 -3.19 -9.33
CA HIS A 70 4.17 -4.26 -8.45
C HIS A 70 5.24 -5.33 -8.17
N LEU A 71 6.16 -5.57 -9.09
CA LEU A 71 7.26 -6.50 -8.88
C LEU A 71 8.27 -5.92 -7.88
N PHE A 72 8.54 -4.62 -7.97
CA PHE A 72 9.28 -3.88 -6.94
C PHE A 72 8.55 -3.91 -5.59
N SER A 73 7.23 -3.67 -5.55
CA SER A 73 6.41 -3.81 -4.34
C SER A 73 6.59 -5.18 -3.69
N LEU A 74 6.49 -6.26 -4.48
CA LEU A 74 6.65 -7.62 -4.00
C LEU A 74 8.05 -7.86 -3.42
N LEU A 75 9.10 -7.38 -4.08
CA LEU A 75 10.47 -7.47 -3.57
C LEU A 75 10.60 -6.77 -2.21
N MET A 76 10.05 -5.57 -2.07
CA MET A 76 10.06 -4.83 -0.81
C MET A 76 9.30 -5.55 0.30
N ILE A 77 8.16 -6.18 -0.01
CA ILE A 77 7.41 -7.02 0.92
C ILE A 77 8.27 -8.21 1.39
N ILE A 78 8.96 -8.89 0.48
CA ILE A 78 9.84 -10.02 0.81
C ILE A 78 10.98 -9.57 1.74
N ILE A 79 11.62 -8.44 1.42
CA ILE A 79 12.68 -7.85 2.26
C ILE A 79 12.12 -7.53 3.65
N ALA A 80 10.93 -6.92 3.73
CA ALA A 80 10.29 -6.63 4.99
C ALA A 80 10.06 -7.90 5.81
N VAL A 81 9.50 -8.96 5.22
CA VAL A 81 9.30 -10.25 5.91
C VAL A 81 10.62 -10.82 6.43
N ILE A 82 11.70 -10.81 5.63
CA ILE A 82 13.03 -11.27 6.05
C ILE A 82 13.55 -10.47 7.25
N MET A 83 13.48 -9.14 7.18
CA MET A 83 13.91 -8.25 8.27
C MET A 83 13.12 -8.52 9.56
N LYS A 84 11.81 -8.78 9.44
CA LYS A 84 10.95 -9.12 10.59
C LYS A 84 11.41 -10.41 11.27
N PHE A 85 11.75 -11.45 10.51
CA PHE A 85 12.29 -12.70 11.06
C PHE A 85 13.70 -12.54 11.66
N ALA A 86 14.49 -11.62 11.11
CA ALA A 86 15.81 -11.27 11.64
C ALA A 86 15.76 -10.32 12.85
N ALA A 87 14.57 -9.94 13.33
CA ALA A 87 14.35 -8.95 14.39
C ALA A 87 15.05 -7.60 14.13
N ILE A 88 15.23 -7.22 12.86
CA ILE A 88 15.82 -5.94 12.48
C ILE A 88 14.72 -4.89 12.50
N GLU A 89 14.91 -3.85 13.30
CA GLU A 89 13.97 -2.72 13.36
C GLU A 89 14.05 -1.87 12.08
N TYR A 90 12.90 -1.38 11.63
CA TYR A 90 12.85 -0.41 10.54
C TYR A 90 13.11 0.99 11.09
N SER A 91 13.94 1.76 10.38
CA SER A 91 14.04 3.18 10.67
C SER A 91 12.69 3.86 10.41
N ALA A 92 12.35 4.87 11.22
CA ALA A 92 11.13 5.65 11.04
C ALA A 92 11.03 6.28 9.64
N ILE A 93 12.15 6.75 9.09
CA ILE A 93 12.22 7.31 7.75
C ILE A 93 11.83 6.27 6.69
N THR A 94 12.31 5.02 6.83
CA THR A 94 11.96 3.92 5.93
C THR A 94 10.45 3.66 5.92
N LEU A 95 9.82 3.64 7.10
CA LEU A 95 8.37 3.44 7.22
C LEU A 95 7.58 4.59 6.60
N VAL A 96 7.99 5.85 6.84
CA VAL A 96 7.34 7.02 6.24
C VAL A 96 7.44 6.99 4.72
N LEU A 97 8.62 6.73 4.17
CA LEU A 97 8.81 6.60 2.72
C LEU A 97 7.97 5.47 2.13
N TRP A 98 7.84 4.36 2.87
CA TRP A 98 7.01 3.24 2.48
C TRP A 98 5.53 3.60 2.41
N TYR A 99 5.00 4.29 3.42
CA TYR A 99 3.60 4.73 3.44
C TYR A 99 3.30 5.68 2.28
N PHE A 100 4.17 6.67 2.05
CA PHE A 100 4.01 7.58 0.92
C PHE A 100 4.13 6.86 -0.42
N TYR A 101 5.04 5.90 -0.56
CA TYR A 101 5.15 5.07 -1.76
C TYR A 101 3.83 4.36 -2.08
N ILE A 102 3.24 3.66 -1.10
CA ILE A 102 1.95 2.97 -1.28
C ILE A 102 0.87 3.98 -1.65
N TRP A 103 0.79 5.10 -0.92
CA TRP A 103 -0.23 6.12 -1.11
C TRP A 103 -0.19 6.72 -2.52
N PHE A 104 0.98 7.17 -2.97
CA PHE A 104 1.15 7.73 -4.31
C PHE A 104 0.91 6.70 -5.40
N PHE A 105 1.38 5.46 -5.21
CA PHE A 105 1.21 4.43 -6.21
C PHE A 105 -0.26 4.06 -6.43
N TYR A 106 -1.01 3.83 -5.36
CA TYR A 106 -2.43 3.51 -5.47
C TYR A 106 -3.28 4.72 -5.88
N GLY A 107 -2.90 5.92 -5.46
CA GLY A 107 -3.49 7.16 -5.99
C GLY A 107 -3.32 7.26 -7.51
N TYR A 108 -2.13 6.97 -8.03
CA TYR A 108 -1.88 6.89 -9.47
C TYR A 108 -2.73 5.82 -10.16
N LEU A 109 -2.83 4.61 -9.60
CA LEU A 109 -3.65 3.52 -10.19
C LEU A 109 -5.13 3.90 -10.28
N ILE A 110 -5.66 4.56 -9.26
CA ILE A 110 -7.04 5.08 -9.25
C ILE A 110 -7.19 6.14 -10.34
N ILE A 111 -6.33 7.17 -10.37
CA ILE A 111 -6.38 8.22 -11.40
C ILE A 111 -6.30 7.62 -12.80
N LYS A 112 -5.32 6.74 -13.06
CA LYS A 112 -5.17 6.06 -14.36
C LYS A 112 -6.44 5.30 -14.76
N ARG A 113 -7.12 4.67 -13.81
CA ARG A 113 -8.33 3.87 -14.06
C ARG A 113 -9.57 4.72 -14.35
N TYR A 114 -9.74 5.84 -13.65
CA TYR A 114 -10.95 6.66 -13.70
C TYR A 114 -10.84 7.90 -14.60
N LEU A 115 -9.66 8.50 -14.77
CA LEU A 115 -9.46 9.73 -15.55
C LEU A 115 -8.89 9.49 -16.95
N ILE A 116 -8.02 8.49 -17.15
CA ILE A 116 -7.33 8.26 -18.45
C ILE A 116 -8.14 7.32 -19.38
N LYS A 117 -9.32 6.85 -18.94
CA LYS A 117 -10.23 6.02 -19.75
C LYS A 117 -11.29 6.81 -20.54
N HIS A 118 -11.16 8.14 -20.57
CA HIS A 118 -11.83 9.04 -21.49
C HIS A 118 -10.81 9.71 -22.40
#